data_AF-A0A0P7TV97-F1
#
_entry.id   AF-A0A0P7TV97-F1
#
_cell.length_a   1.000
_cell.length_b   1.000
_cell.length_c   1.000
_cell.angle_alpha   90.00
_cell.angle_beta   90.00
_cell.angle_gamma   90.00
#
_symmetry.space_group_name_H-M   'P 1'
#
loop_
_entity.id
_entity.type
_entity.pdbx_description
1 polymer ?
#
loop_
_entity_poly.entity_id
_entity_poly.type
_entity_poly.pdbx_seq_one_letter_code
_entity_poly.pdbx_strand_id
1 'polypeptide(L)'
;GDESGSGTPSCSTERDSSSTRFTSASKRSHDREKDGREKDGESAIKKLRTQEGHSQKVASHYNTLQEHGREARVESRIFYMRNFNNWLKSVLIGEILDKVRQSRQELCVLDLGCGKGGDLLKWRKGNIHRLVCADIAGVSVEQCQQRYHEMKRKCRGNERIFAAEFITADCTKELLSDKLTDPAMTFDVCSCQFVYHYSFESWEQADTMLRNACEKLRPGGYFIGTTPDAFELVKRLEASESNSFGNDVYSVTFQKKGNYSLFGCKYDFNLEGVVNVPEFLVYFPLLEQMAKKYNMHLVFKKTFAEFFKEKIQNERHRFLMKKMSALEVSRTSGHCICVGAGQLSCPIE
;
A
#
# COMPACT_ATOMS: atom_id res chain seq x y z
N GLY A 1 -85.49 17.44 11.28
CA GLY A 1 -84.57 16.47 10.66
C GLY A 1 -83.64 16.00 11.73
N ASP A 2 -84.04 15.08 12.62
CA ASP A 2 -84.73 13.79 12.39
C ASP A 2 -83.75 12.82 11.69
N GLU A 3 -83.52 11.59 12.16
CA GLU A 3 -84.23 10.83 13.20
C GLU A 3 -83.35 9.73 13.86
N SER A 4 -83.90 9.07 14.88
CA SER A 4 -83.47 7.83 15.59
C SER A 4 -82.90 6.69 14.69
N GLY A 5 -82.17 5.67 15.15
CA GLY A 5 -81.86 5.10 16.49
C GLY A 5 -81.01 3.80 16.31
N SER A 6 -80.94 2.77 17.18
CA SER A 6 -81.27 2.58 18.61
C SER A 6 -81.01 1.10 19.01
N GLY A 7 -80.35 0.80 20.15
CA GLY A 7 -80.45 -0.55 20.80
C GLY A 7 -79.25 -1.09 21.61
N THR A 8 -79.44 -1.32 22.91
CA THR A 8 -78.64 -2.14 23.86
C THR A 8 -79.41 -3.47 24.17
N PRO A 9 -78.99 -4.47 25.02
CA PRO A 9 -78.04 -4.40 26.15
C PRO A 9 -77.20 -5.67 26.52
N SER A 10 -76.46 -5.51 27.63
CA SER A 10 -75.82 -6.44 28.59
C SER A 10 -76.14 -7.95 28.63
N CYS A 11 -75.15 -8.76 29.06
CA CYS A 11 -75.32 -9.68 30.21
C CYS A 11 -73.99 -10.06 30.92
N SER A 12 -74.10 -10.55 32.16
CA SER A 12 -73.06 -10.87 33.15
C SER A 12 -73.14 -12.34 33.61
N THR A 13 -72.03 -12.90 34.16
CA THR A 13 -71.88 -13.93 35.26
C THR A 13 -70.53 -14.66 35.06
N GLU A 14 -69.58 -14.76 36.00
CA GLU A 14 -69.54 -15.38 37.35
C GLU A 14 -69.72 -16.93 37.40
N ARG A 15 -68.65 -17.61 37.89
CA ARG A 15 -68.61 -18.93 38.59
C ARG A 15 -69.00 -20.18 37.74
N ASP A 16 -68.67 -21.44 38.07
CA ASP A 16 -67.99 -22.01 39.25
C ASP A 16 -67.32 -23.41 38.98
N SER A 17 -66.38 -23.79 39.87
CA SER A 17 -66.16 -25.13 40.44
C SER A 17 -65.81 -26.42 39.63
N SER A 18 -64.97 -27.24 40.29
CA SER A 18 -64.91 -28.74 40.26
C SER A 18 -64.29 -29.42 39.00
N SER A 19 -63.16 -30.13 39.08
CA SER A 19 -62.86 -31.42 39.76
C SER A 19 -63.14 -32.68 38.92
N THR A 20 -62.08 -33.33 38.41
CA THR A 20 -61.76 -34.74 38.77
C THR A 20 -60.40 -35.19 38.21
N ARG A 21 -59.77 -36.16 38.89
CA ARG A 21 -58.58 -36.92 38.41
C ARG A 21 -59.02 -38.24 37.80
N PHE A 22 -58.29 -38.75 36.80
CA PHE A 22 -57.99 -40.16 36.45
C PHE A 22 -57.09 -40.11 35.17
N THR A 23 -56.16 -41.02 34.81
CA THR A 23 -55.73 -42.33 35.34
C THR A 23 -54.28 -42.67 34.91
N SER A 24 -53.51 -43.30 35.81
CA SER A 24 -52.50 -44.37 35.60
C SER A 24 -51.66 -44.57 34.29
N ALA A 25 -50.33 -44.53 34.49
CA ALA A 25 -49.36 -45.66 34.32
C ALA A 25 -48.69 -46.07 32.97
N SER A 26 -47.35 -46.25 33.10
CA SER A 26 -46.47 -47.32 32.54
C SER A 26 -45.62 -47.15 31.26
N LYS A 27 -44.29 -47.19 31.50
CA LYS A 27 -43.20 -47.97 30.84
C LYS A 27 -42.72 -47.66 29.40
N ARG A 28 -41.52 -47.04 29.36
CA ARG A 28 -40.31 -47.30 28.53
C ARG A 28 -40.42 -48.12 27.22
N SER A 29 -39.99 -47.53 26.10
CA SER A 29 -38.75 -47.89 25.35
C SER A 29 -38.46 -46.89 24.20
N HIS A 30 -37.36 -47.09 23.44
CA HIS A 30 -36.81 -46.28 22.32
C HIS A 30 -37.85 -45.74 21.30
N ASP A 31 -37.62 -44.66 20.53
CA ASP A 31 -36.41 -44.35 19.74
C ASP A 31 -36.30 -42.88 19.25
N ARG A 32 -35.11 -42.51 18.74
CA ARG A 32 -34.69 -41.47 17.75
C ARG A 32 -35.40 -40.11 17.50
N GLU A 33 -34.50 -39.12 17.37
CA GLU A 33 -34.45 -37.95 16.45
C GLU A 33 -35.17 -36.59 16.74
N LYS A 34 -34.30 -35.56 16.84
CA LYS A 34 -34.40 -34.18 16.32
C LYS A 34 -35.64 -33.32 16.63
N ASP A 35 -35.41 -32.25 17.39
CA ASP A 35 -35.19 -30.94 16.73
C ASP A 35 -34.11 -30.15 17.50
N GLY A 36 -33.37 -29.29 16.80
CA GLY A 36 -32.19 -28.61 17.34
C GLY A 36 -31.68 -27.55 16.38
N ARG A 37 -32.27 -26.35 16.44
CA ARG A 37 -32.04 -25.30 15.45
C ARG A 37 -31.93 -23.90 16.06
N GLU A 38 -30.93 -23.68 16.90
CA GLU A 38 -30.70 -22.36 17.51
C GLU A 38 -29.24 -22.08 17.92
N LYS A 39 -28.24 -22.53 17.13
CA LYS A 39 -26.80 -22.28 17.43
C LYS A 39 -25.86 -21.89 16.27
N ASP A 40 -26.36 -21.68 15.04
CA ASP A 40 -25.48 -21.42 13.89
C ASP A 40 -25.19 -19.92 13.61
N GLY A 41 -26.00 -19.00 14.16
CA GLY A 41 -25.87 -17.55 13.88
C GLY A 41 -24.66 -16.86 14.51
N GLU A 42 -24.40 -17.10 15.81
CA GLU A 42 -23.33 -16.41 16.54
C GLU A 42 -21.91 -16.85 16.12
N SER A 43 -21.76 -18.11 15.69
CA SER A 43 -20.47 -18.68 15.29
C SER A 43 -19.90 -18.00 14.02
N ALA A 44 -20.77 -17.67 13.06
CA ALA A 44 -20.39 -16.99 11.83
C ALA A 44 -19.91 -15.55 12.07
N ILE A 45 -20.64 -14.80 12.91
CA ILE A 45 -20.32 -13.40 13.24
C ILE A 45 -19.00 -13.32 14.05
N LYS A 46 -18.71 -14.32 14.89
CA LYS A 46 -17.48 -14.36 15.67
C LYS A 46 -16.24 -14.73 14.83
N LYS A 47 -16.40 -15.47 13.73
CA LYS A 47 -15.32 -15.75 12.75
C LYS A 47 -14.94 -14.54 11.88
N LEU A 48 -15.82 -13.55 11.75
CA LEU A 48 -15.56 -12.31 10.99
C LEU A 48 -14.75 -11.25 11.78
N ARG A 49 -14.45 -11.48 13.07
CA ARG A 49 -13.86 -10.48 13.97
C ARG A 49 -12.47 -10.82 14.52
N THR A 50 -11.79 -11.85 14.00
CA THR A 50 -10.50 -12.34 14.52
C THR A 50 -9.36 -12.40 13.51
N GLN A 51 -9.51 -11.80 12.32
CA GLN A 51 -8.39 -11.50 11.45
C GLN A 51 -8.09 -10.00 11.48
N GLU A 52 -6.93 -9.63 12.04
CA GLU A 52 -6.34 -8.32 11.76
C GLU A 52 -6.10 -8.20 10.25
N GLY A 53 -6.71 -7.19 9.62
CA GLY A 53 -6.58 -6.95 8.19
C GLY A 53 -5.14 -6.70 7.77
N HIS A 54 -4.78 -7.04 6.54
CA HIS A 54 -3.42 -6.87 6.02
C HIS A 54 -2.89 -5.44 6.21
N SER A 55 -3.73 -4.45 5.90
CA SER A 55 -3.48 -3.02 6.13
C SER A 55 -2.95 -2.71 7.54
N GLN A 56 -3.58 -3.25 8.59
CA GLN A 56 -3.13 -3.07 9.97
C GLN A 56 -1.73 -3.64 10.21
N LYS A 57 -1.40 -4.80 9.60
CA LYS A 57 -0.08 -5.44 9.77
C LYS A 57 1.03 -4.62 9.13
N VAL A 58 0.78 -4.09 7.93
CA VAL A 58 1.70 -3.16 7.24
C VAL A 58 1.90 -1.89 8.09
N ALA A 59 0.81 -1.28 8.57
CA ALA A 59 0.89 -0.08 9.41
C ALA A 59 1.67 -0.32 10.72
N SER A 60 1.40 -1.44 11.41
CA SER A 60 2.09 -1.82 12.64
C SER A 60 3.59 -2.08 12.42
N HIS A 61 3.98 -2.73 11.33
CA HIS A 61 5.40 -2.90 10.97
C HIS A 61 6.11 -1.56 10.78
N TYR A 62 5.57 -0.66 9.95
CA TYR A 62 6.21 0.63 9.71
C TYR A 62 6.20 1.58 10.93
N ASN A 63 5.19 1.48 11.80
CA ASN A 63 5.14 2.20 13.08
C ASN A 63 6.20 1.68 14.07
N THR A 64 6.48 0.37 14.09
CA THR A 64 7.44 -0.26 15.03
C THR A 64 8.90 -0.26 14.57
N LEU A 65 9.16 -0.13 13.26
CA LEU A 65 10.50 0.06 12.72
C LEU A 65 11.21 1.28 13.33
N GLN A 66 12.19 1.03 14.20
CA GLN A 66 13.00 2.07 14.83
C GLN A 66 13.76 2.91 13.78
N GLU A 67 13.70 4.24 13.89
CA GLU A 67 14.50 5.11 13.04
C GLU A 67 15.97 5.09 13.48
N HIS A 68 16.76 4.31 12.74
CA HIS A 68 18.20 4.32 12.84
C HIS A 68 18.76 5.60 12.19
N GLY A 69 19.62 6.31 12.91
CA GLY A 69 20.27 7.54 12.46
C GLY A 69 21.16 7.34 11.22
N ARG A 70 21.67 8.44 10.65
CA ARG A 70 22.49 8.36 9.42
C ARG A 70 23.73 7.47 9.56
N GLU A 71 24.39 7.51 10.72
CA GLU A 71 25.59 6.71 11.02
C GLU A 71 25.27 5.20 11.00
N ALA A 72 24.29 4.76 11.78
CA ALA A 72 23.82 3.36 11.78
C ALA A 72 23.29 2.86 10.42
N ARG A 73 22.98 3.75 9.46
CA ARG A 73 22.64 3.36 8.08
C ARG A 73 23.87 3.08 7.21
N VAL A 74 25.04 3.65 7.53
CA VAL A 74 26.31 3.41 6.82
C VAL A 74 26.86 2.01 7.14
N GLU A 75 26.66 1.54 8.36
CA GLU A 75 27.12 0.23 8.85
C GLU A 75 26.21 -0.94 8.41
N SER A 76 25.09 -0.64 7.75
CA SER A 76 24.11 -1.64 7.33
C SER A 76 24.56 -2.40 6.07
N ARG A 77 24.45 -3.74 6.07
CA ARG A 77 24.76 -4.61 4.91
C ARG A 77 24.09 -4.16 3.59
N ILE A 78 22.95 -3.48 3.69
CA ILE A 78 22.17 -2.97 2.55
C ILE A 78 22.36 -1.47 2.27
N PHE A 79 23.43 -0.85 2.77
CA PHE A 79 23.74 0.57 2.56
C PHE A 79 23.73 0.96 1.08
N TYR A 80 24.49 0.23 0.24
CA TYR A 80 24.57 0.50 -1.20
C TYR A 80 23.22 0.33 -1.89
N MET A 81 22.44 -0.70 -1.54
CA MET A 81 21.09 -0.91 -2.08
C MET A 81 20.13 0.23 -1.71
N ARG A 82 20.12 0.67 -0.45
CA ARG A 82 19.33 1.83 -0.02
C ARG A 82 19.73 3.08 -0.80
N ASN A 83 21.01 3.27 -1.11
CA ASN A 83 21.49 4.39 -1.92
C ASN A 83 21.11 4.25 -3.41
N PHE A 84 21.17 3.04 -3.96
CA PHE A 84 20.76 2.70 -5.33
C PHE A 84 19.27 2.94 -5.55
N ASN A 85 18.40 2.41 -4.69
CA ASN A 85 16.96 2.63 -4.76
C ASN A 85 16.64 4.13 -4.58
N ASN A 86 17.38 4.86 -3.73
CA ASN A 86 17.26 6.32 -3.64
C ASN A 86 17.74 7.05 -4.92
N TRP A 87 18.76 6.57 -5.61
CA TRP A 87 19.24 7.13 -6.88
C TRP A 87 18.21 6.91 -7.99
N LEU A 88 17.69 5.69 -8.14
CA LEU A 88 16.62 5.36 -9.09
C LEU A 88 15.43 6.32 -8.94
N LYS A 89 14.90 6.45 -7.71
CA LYS A 89 13.81 7.39 -7.41
C LYS A 89 14.17 8.84 -7.70
N SER A 90 15.41 9.26 -7.44
CA SER A 90 15.87 10.62 -7.75
C SER A 90 15.88 10.92 -9.25
N VAL A 91 16.29 9.95 -10.07
CA VAL A 91 16.31 10.08 -11.54
C VAL A 91 14.89 10.03 -12.10
N LEU A 92 14.06 9.06 -11.68
CA LEU A 92 12.66 8.94 -12.09
C LEU A 92 11.86 10.20 -11.79
N ILE A 93 11.93 10.69 -10.55
CA ILE A 93 11.25 11.93 -10.14
C ILE A 93 11.78 13.13 -10.94
N GLY A 94 13.10 13.25 -11.12
CA GLY A 94 13.71 14.34 -11.86
C GLY A 94 13.21 14.44 -13.30
N GLU A 95 13.29 13.34 -14.07
CA GLU A 95 12.85 13.33 -15.46
C GLU A 95 11.35 13.62 -15.63
N ILE A 96 10.52 13.14 -14.71
CA ILE A 96 9.06 13.34 -14.78
C ILE A 96 8.70 14.79 -14.44
N LEU A 97 9.32 15.39 -13.42
CA LEU A 97 9.14 16.81 -13.13
C LEU A 97 9.62 17.69 -14.30
N ASP A 98 10.73 17.35 -14.95
CA ASP A 98 11.23 18.09 -16.11
C ASP A 98 10.32 17.96 -17.34
N LYS A 99 9.62 16.83 -17.52
CA LYS A 99 8.56 16.69 -18.55
C LYS A 99 7.34 17.55 -18.22
N VAL A 100 6.82 17.48 -17.00
CA VAL A 100 5.62 18.24 -16.58
C VAL A 100 5.88 19.76 -16.65
N ARG A 101 7.09 20.21 -16.33
CA ARG A 101 7.50 21.62 -16.43
C ARG A 101 7.42 22.22 -17.83
N GLN A 102 7.37 21.41 -18.88
CA GLN A 102 7.21 21.91 -20.26
C GLN A 102 5.83 22.56 -20.48
N SER A 103 4.84 22.25 -19.64
CA SER A 103 3.48 22.80 -19.71
C SER A 103 2.96 23.42 -18.40
N ARG A 104 3.63 23.21 -17.26
CA ARG A 104 3.18 23.67 -15.93
C ARG A 104 4.31 24.34 -15.14
N GLN A 105 4.08 25.55 -14.64
CA GLN A 105 5.03 26.24 -13.74
C GLN A 105 4.84 25.83 -12.27
N GLU A 106 3.59 25.87 -11.78
CA GLU A 106 3.27 25.54 -10.39
C GLU A 106 2.83 24.07 -10.26
N LEU A 107 3.71 23.23 -9.71
CA LEU A 107 3.52 21.77 -9.61
C LEU A 107 2.93 21.34 -8.26
N CYS A 108 1.83 20.60 -8.30
CA CYS A 108 1.22 19.92 -7.16
C CYS A 108 1.47 18.41 -7.26
N VAL A 109 1.99 17.80 -6.20
CA VAL A 109 2.36 16.38 -6.16
C VAL A 109 1.64 15.65 -5.04
N LEU A 110 1.19 14.42 -5.32
CA LEU A 110 0.75 13.44 -4.32
C LEU A 110 1.85 12.37 -4.14
N ASP A 111 2.19 12.04 -2.90
CA ASP A 111 3.15 10.98 -2.54
C ASP A 111 2.39 9.92 -1.70
N LEU A 112 1.96 8.85 -2.37
CA LEU A 112 1.20 7.72 -1.81
C LEU A 112 2.14 6.70 -1.16
N GLY A 113 1.90 6.45 0.12
CA GLY A 113 2.82 5.69 0.98
C GLY A 113 4.13 6.44 1.17
N CYS A 114 4.05 7.70 1.59
CA CYS A 114 5.22 8.58 1.75
C CYS A 114 6.23 8.07 2.80
N GLY A 115 5.81 7.13 3.65
CA GLY A 115 6.54 6.65 4.80
C GLY A 115 7.08 7.80 5.65
N LYS A 116 8.31 7.63 6.16
CA LYS A 116 9.03 8.59 7.00
C LYS A 116 9.65 9.76 6.21
N GLY A 117 8.98 10.20 5.14
CA GLY A 117 9.39 11.32 4.29
C GLY A 117 10.71 11.10 3.54
N GLY A 118 10.96 9.88 3.06
CA GLY A 118 12.20 9.50 2.35
C GLY A 118 12.50 10.39 1.13
N ASP A 119 11.46 10.84 0.45
CA ASP A 119 11.54 11.55 -0.83
C ASP A 119 11.35 13.08 -0.71
N LEU A 120 11.08 13.61 0.49
CA LEU A 120 10.95 15.07 0.76
C LEU A 120 12.10 15.92 0.18
N LEU A 121 13.35 15.43 0.26
CA LEU A 121 14.51 16.14 -0.30
C LEU A 121 14.56 16.09 -1.84
N LYS A 122 14.00 15.04 -2.45
CA LYS A 122 13.85 14.92 -3.91
C LYS A 122 12.82 15.94 -4.38
N TRP A 123 11.67 16.02 -3.72
CA TRP A 123 10.63 17.03 -3.97
C TRP A 123 11.13 18.47 -3.77
N ARG A 124 11.94 18.74 -2.74
CA ARG A 124 12.54 20.07 -2.52
C ARG A 124 13.50 20.45 -3.65
N LYS A 125 14.38 19.54 -4.07
CA LYS A 125 15.26 19.76 -5.24
C LYS A 125 14.46 19.87 -6.55
N GLY A 126 13.32 19.18 -6.60
CA GLY A 126 12.31 19.27 -7.65
C GLY A 126 11.50 20.56 -7.66
N ASN A 127 11.78 21.54 -6.77
CA ASN A 127 11.16 22.87 -6.73
C ASN A 127 9.63 22.86 -7.00
N ILE A 128 8.94 21.90 -6.41
CA ILE A 128 7.48 21.79 -6.51
C ILE A 128 6.81 22.85 -5.62
N HIS A 129 5.53 23.08 -5.85
CA HIS A 129 4.78 24.15 -5.16
C HIS A 129 3.96 23.61 -4.00
N ARG A 130 3.35 22.42 -4.17
CA ARG A 130 2.61 21.72 -3.12
C ARG A 130 2.92 20.22 -3.13
N LEU A 131 2.97 19.61 -1.95
CA LEU A 131 3.07 18.18 -1.73
C LEU A 131 1.95 17.71 -0.79
N VAL A 132 1.23 16.66 -1.16
CA VAL A 132 0.38 15.89 -0.25
C VAL A 132 1.09 14.59 0.05
N CYS A 133 1.36 14.33 1.32
CA CYS A 133 1.99 13.10 1.81
C CYS A 133 0.91 12.23 2.48
N ALA A 134 0.62 11.06 1.93
CA ALA A 134 -0.36 10.14 2.49
C ALA A 134 0.30 8.80 2.84
N ASP A 135 -0.02 8.24 4.01
CA ASP A 135 0.42 6.91 4.43
C ASP A 135 -0.60 6.30 5.42
N ILE A 136 -0.59 4.98 5.55
CA ILE A 136 -1.42 4.27 6.53
C ILE A 136 -0.79 4.28 7.93
N ALA A 137 0.54 4.31 8.00
CA ALA A 137 1.30 4.29 9.24
C ALA A 137 1.36 5.71 9.85
N GLY A 138 0.42 6.05 10.74
CA GLY A 138 0.32 7.38 11.35
C GLY A 138 1.63 7.90 11.97
N VAL A 139 2.42 7.05 12.64
CA VAL A 139 3.73 7.44 13.19
C VAL A 139 4.72 7.80 12.07
N SER A 140 4.63 7.14 10.91
CA SER A 140 5.43 7.50 9.73
C SER A 140 5.01 8.83 9.12
N VAL A 141 3.70 9.15 9.09
CA VAL A 141 3.17 10.45 8.67
C VAL A 141 3.66 11.57 9.61
N GLU A 142 3.60 11.37 10.92
CA GLU A 142 4.14 12.31 11.92
C GLU A 142 5.66 12.53 11.73
N GLN A 143 6.43 11.46 11.54
CA GLN A 143 7.88 11.54 11.25
C GLN A 143 8.16 12.28 9.93
N CYS A 144 7.34 12.07 8.90
CA CYS A 144 7.39 12.81 7.64
C CYS A 144 7.14 14.31 7.85
N GLN A 145 6.12 14.67 8.62
CA GLN A 145 5.78 16.05 8.96
C GLN A 145 6.89 16.74 9.75
N GLN A 146 7.43 16.10 10.80
CA GLN A 146 8.54 16.60 11.59
C GLN A 146 9.77 16.87 10.71
N ARG A 147 10.12 15.93 9.84
CA ARG A 147 11.24 16.06 8.90
C ARG A 147 11.05 17.18 7.88
N TYR A 148 9.82 17.41 7.42
CA TYR A 148 9.49 18.57 6.58
C TYR A 148 9.62 19.89 7.37
N HIS A 149 9.11 19.98 8.60
CA HIS A 149 9.23 21.17 9.44
C HIS A 149 10.69 21.50 9.78
N GLU A 150 11.53 20.50 10.05
CA GLU A 150 12.98 20.68 10.16
C GLU A 150 13.61 21.24 8.88
N MET A 151 13.26 20.65 7.73
CA MET A 151 13.78 21.08 6.43
C MET A 151 13.38 22.51 6.11
N LYS A 152 12.16 22.92 6.49
CA LYS A 152 11.62 24.28 6.39
C LYS A 152 12.33 25.25 7.32
N ARG A 153 12.54 24.90 8.60
CA ARG A 153 13.29 25.71 9.58
C ARG A 153 14.76 25.93 9.17
N LYS A 154 15.33 24.98 8.42
CA LYS A 154 16.70 25.07 7.88
C LYS A 154 16.81 25.88 6.57
N CYS A 155 15.70 26.26 5.94
CA CYS A 155 15.72 27.17 4.78
C CYS A 155 16.17 28.58 5.20
N ARG A 156 17.01 29.22 4.37
CA ARG A 156 17.51 30.59 4.61
C ARG A 156 16.99 31.57 3.58
N GLY A 157 16.60 32.78 4.00
CA GLY A 157 16.23 33.87 3.10
C GLY A 157 15.14 33.48 2.09
N ASN A 158 15.41 33.71 0.80
CA ASN A 158 14.48 33.46 -0.31
C ASN A 158 14.39 31.98 -0.75
N GLU A 159 14.92 31.01 0.01
CA GLU A 159 14.77 29.59 -0.32
C GLU A 159 13.31 29.12 -0.21
N ARG A 160 12.58 29.11 -1.34
CA ARG A 160 11.21 28.57 -1.42
C ARG A 160 11.22 27.07 -1.11
N ILE A 161 10.28 26.65 -0.28
CA ILE A 161 9.94 25.25 -0.01
C ILE A 161 8.45 25.08 -0.33
N PHE A 162 8.07 23.90 -0.82
CA PHE A 162 6.67 23.58 -1.11
C PHE A 162 5.78 23.70 0.13
N ALA A 163 4.52 24.08 -0.07
CA ALA A 163 3.49 23.82 0.93
C ALA A 163 3.29 22.31 1.08
N ALA A 164 3.03 21.82 2.29
CA ALA A 164 2.83 20.40 2.52
C ALA A 164 1.60 20.13 3.39
N GLU A 165 0.93 19.03 3.06
CA GLU A 165 -0.24 18.48 3.74
C GLU A 165 0.03 17.00 4.03
N PHE A 166 -0.41 16.51 5.19
CA PHE A 166 -0.06 15.20 5.73
C PHE A 166 -1.34 14.46 6.13
N ILE A 167 -1.57 13.29 5.55
CA ILE A 167 -2.83 12.54 5.69
C ILE A 167 -2.51 11.11 6.14
N THR A 168 -3.06 10.72 7.29
CA THR A 168 -3.07 9.31 7.71
C THR A 168 -4.34 8.65 7.19
N ALA A 169 -4.20 7.68 6.28
CA ALA A 169 -5.31 6.97 5.66
C ALA A 169 -4.90 5.60 5.09
N ASP A 170 -5.78 4.60 5.18
CA ASP A 170 -5.69 3.41 4.34
C ASP A 170 -6.12 3.78 2.92
N CYS A 171 -5.16 4.19 2.10
CA CYS A 171 -5.38 4.59 0.70
C CYS A 171 -5.89 3.45 -0.20
N THR A 172 -6.04 2.23 0.33
CA THR A 172 -6.67 1.08 -0.34
C THR A 172 -8.15 0.91 0.03
N LYS A 173 -8.65 1.61 1.05
CA LYS A 173 -10.05 1.49 1.54
C LYS A 173 -10.76 2.83 1.71
N GLU A 174 -10.02 3.92 1.78
CA GLU A 174 -10.51 5.27 1.97
C GLU A 174 -10.19 6.13 0.74
N LEU A 175 -11.13 7.00 0.34
CA LEU A 175 -10.86 7.99 -0.70
C LEU A 175 -10.10 9.17 -0.10
N LEU A 176 -8.96 9.52 -0.69
CA LEU A 176 -8.19 10.70 -0.32
C LEU A 176 -8.91 11.99 -0.70
N SER A 177 -9.73 11.97 -1.75
CA SER A 177 -10.52 13.12 -2.19
C SER A 177 -11.47 13.66 -1.11
N ASP A 178 -11.91 12.83 -0.18
CA ASP A 178 -12.74 13.21 0.99
C ASP A 178 -11.89 13.73 2.18
N LYS A 179 -10.57 13.58 2.14
CA LYS A 179 -9.62 13.95 3.21
C LYS A 179 -8.74 15.16 2.89
N LEU A 180 -8.75 15.63 1.64
CA LEU A 180 -7.99 16.81 1.22
C LEU A 180 -8.60 18.08 1.85
N THR A 181 -7.74 18.95 2.38
CA THR A 181 -8.09 20.28 2.91
C THR A 181 -8.76 21.16 1.84
N ASP A 182 -8.38 20.96 0.57
CA ASP A 182 -9.04 21.53 -0.60
C ASP A 182 -9.60 20.40 -1.47
N PRO A 183 -10.92 20.15 -1.46
CA PRO A 183 -11.56 19.13 -2.31
C PRO A 183 -11.40 19.37 -3.82
N ALA A 184 -11.12 20.61 -4.25
CA ALA A 184 -10.87 20.96 -5.64
C ALA A 184 -9.40 20.76 -6.05
N MET A 185 -8.53 20.36 -5.12
CA MET A 185 -7.11 20.12 -5.40
C MET A 185 -6.93 19.04 -6.48
N THR A 186 -6.00 19.31 -7.39
CA THR A 186 -5.60 18.42 -8.48
C THR A 186 -4.08 18.33 -8.56
N PHE A 187 -3.58 17.21 -9.05
CA PHE A 187 -2.15 16.89 -9.05
C PHE A 187 -1.60 16.86 -10.48
N ASP A 188 -0.33 17.26 -10.63
CA ASP A 188 0.42 17.11 -11.87
C ASP A 188 1.27 15.81 -11.86
N VAL A 189 1.61 15.30 -10.66
CA VAL A 189 2.28 14.00 -10.46
C VAL A 189 1.71 13.29 -9.24
N CYS A 190 1.44 11.98 -9.35
CA CYS A 190 1.26 11.07 -8.24
C CYS A 190 2.42 10.07 -8.20
N SER A 191 3.08 9.95 -7.06
CA SER A 191 4.21 9.06 -6.79
C SER A 191 3.79 7.96 -5.82
N CYS A 192 4.10 6.69 -6.12
CA CYS A 192 3.79 5.53 -5.27
C CYS A 192 4.99 4.55 -5.27
N GLN A 193 5.87 4.67 -4.27
CA GLN A 193 7.23 4.13 -4.34
C GLN A 193 7.41 2.95 -3.37
N PHE A 194 7.44 1.72 -3.88
CA PHE A 194 7.50 0.48 -3.09
C PHE A 194 6.27 0.29 -2.17
N VAL A 195 5.08 0.58 -2.70
CA VAL A 195 3.81 0.61 -1.93
C VAL A 195 2.67 -0.10 -2.66
N TYR A 196 2.59 0.01 -3.99
CA TYR A 196 1.38 -0.36 -4.73
C TYR A 196 0.98 -1.84 -4.61
N HIS A 197 1.95 -2.75 -4.46
CA HIS A 197 1.72 -4.19 -4.24
C HIS A 197 0.92 -4.50 -2.96
N TYR A 198 0.95 -3.65 -1.93
CA TYR A 198 0.13 -3.87 -0.74
C TYR A 198 -1.38 -3.77 -1.01
N SER A 199 -1.78 -3.10 -2.10
CA SER A 199 -3.20 -2.99 -2.49
C SER A 199 -3.76 -4.22 -3.19
N PHE A 200 -2.91 -5.14 -3.68
CA PHE A 200 -3.33 -6.31 -4.46
C PHE A 200 -3.90 -7.46 -3.60
N GLU A 201 -4.28 -7.18 -2.34
CA GLU A 201 -5.05 -8.08 -1.47
C GLU A 201 -6.39 -8.47 -2.12
N SER A 202 -7.08 -7.48 -2.70
CA SER A 202 -8.38 -7.61 -3.36
C SER A 202 -8.48 -6.67 -4.57
N TRP A 203 -9.48 -6.89 -5.44
CA TRP A 203 -9.73 -6.00 -6.57
C TRP A 203 -10.15 -4.61 -6.09
N GLU A 204 -11.01 -4.54 -5.08
CA GLU A 204 -11.54 -3.33 -4.47
C GLU A 204 -10.42 -2.45 -3.92
N GLN A 205 -9.41 -3.06 -3.28
CA GLN A 205 -8.27 -2.36 -2.72
C GLN A 205 -7.31 -1.81 -3.77
N ALA A 206 -7.00 -2.61 -4.79
CA ALA A 206 -6.18 -2.19 -5.92
C ALA A 206 -6.86 -1.09 -6.74
N ASP A 207 -8.16 -1.19 -6.99
CA ASP A 207 -8.96 -0.18 -7.69
C ASP A 207 -9.06 1.12 -6.89
N THR A 208 -9.29 1.05 -5.56
CA THR A 208 -9.34 2.23 -4.69
C THR A 208 -8.00 2.95 -4.60
N MET A 209 -6.89 2.21 -4.49
CA MET A 209 -5.55 2.83 -4.50
C MET A 209 -5.23 3.48 -5.85
N LEU A 210 -5.61 2.84 -6.96
CA LEU A 210 -5.42 3.39 -8.30
C LEU A 210 -6.32 4.60 -8.56
N ARG A 211 -7.54 4.60 -8.02
CA ARG A 211 -8.45 5.75 -8.01
C ARG A 211 -7.82 6.93 -7.29
N ASN A 212 -7.33 6.73 -6.07
CA ASN A 212 -6.63 7.75 -5.30
C ASN A 212 -5.39 8.30 -6.03
N ALA A 213 -4.66 7.45 -6.77
CA ALA A 213 -3.50 7.85 -7.54
C ALA A 213 -3.84 8.66 -8.80
N CYS A 214 -4.98 8.40 -9.43
CA CYS A 214 -5.25 8.85 -10.80
C CYS A 214 -6.45 9.81 -10.95
N GLU A 215 -7.51 9.73 -10.13
CA GLU A 215 -8.77 10.48 -10.36
C GLU A 215 -8.60 12.01 -10.28
N LYS A 216 -7.62 12.48 -9.49
CA LYS A 216 -7.28 13.89 -9.32
C LYS A 216 -6.08 14.34 -10.17
N LEU A 217 -5.52 13.47 -11.03
CA LEU A 217 -4.47 13.88 -11.97
C LEU A 217 -5.06 14.79 -13.05
N ARG A 218 -4.37 15.89 -13.34
CA ARG A 218 -4.71 16.78 -14.45
C ARG A 218 -4.42 16.09 -15.79
N PRO A 219 -5.09 16.47 -16.88
CA PRO A 219 -4.67 16.06 -18.23
C PRO A 219 -3.19 16.39 -18.48
N GLY A 220 -2.43 15.38 -18.88
CA GLY A 220 -0.96 15.43 -19.02
C GLY A 220 -0.16 15.20 -17.73
N GLY A 221 -0.81 14.91 -16.60
CA GLY A 221 -0.18 14.49 -15.36
C GLY A 221 0.28 13.03 -15.37
N TYR A 222 1.13 12.65 -14.42
CA TYR A 222 1.79 11.34 -14.40
C TYR A 222 1.53 10.58 -13.10
N PHE A 223 1.12 9.31 -13.22
CA PHE A 223 1.27 8.32 -12.15
C PHE A 223 2.61 7.61 -12.32
N ILE A 224 3.45 7.61 -11.28
CA ILE A 224 4.79 7.01 -11.27
C ILE A 224 5.00 6.18 -10.01
N GLY A 225 5.80 5.12 -10.10
CA GLY A 225 6.05 4.27 -8.95
C GLY A 225 7.08 3.16 -9.18
N THR A 226 7.31 2.39 -8.14
CA THR A 226 8.13 1.17 -8.14
C THR A 226 7.39 0.05 -7.41
N THR A 227 7.44 -1.16 -7.95
CA THR A 227 6.79 -2.36 -7.39
C THR A 227 7.53 -3.61 -7.92
N PRO A 228 7.55 -4.73 -7.19
CA PRO A 228 8.17 -5.96 -7.68
C PRO A 228 7.59 -6.45 -9.00
N ASP A 229 8.44 -6.98 -9.88
CA ASP A 229 8.08 -7.57 -11.15
C ASP A 229 7.61 -9.03 -10.94
N ALA A 230 6.32 -9.25 -11.14
CA ALA A 230 5.69 -10.57 -11.04
C ALA A 230 6.36 -11.63 -11.94
N PHE A 231 6.91 -11.24 -13.10
CA PHE A 231 7.59 -12.20 -13.99
C PHE A 231 8.89 -12.73 -13.36
N GLU A 232 9.69 -11.88 -12.73
CA GLU A 232 10.95 -12.29 -12.11
C GLU A 232 10.72 -13.00 -10.76
N LEU A 233 9.71 -12.59 -10.00
CA LEU A 233 9.22 -13.30 -8.81
C LEU A 233 8.80 -14.74 -9.14
N VAL A 234 7.88 -14.91 -10.11
CA VAL A 234 7.38 -16.23 -10.51
C VAL A 234 8.49 -17.06 -11.13
N LYS A 235 9.36 -16.49 -11.98
CA LYS A 235 10.50 -17.21 -12.57
C LYS A 235 11.44 -17.80 -11.52
N ARG A 236 11.72 -17.08 -10.42
CA ARG A 236 12.56 -17.58 -9.32
C ARG A 236 11.87 -18.62 -8.46
N LEU A 237 10.58 -18.42 -8.18
CA LEU A 237 9.76 -19.40 -7.48
C LEU A 237 9.66 -20.71 -8.28
N GLU A 238 9.44 -20.63 -9.60
CA GLU A 238 9.37 -21.80 -10.48
C GLU A 238 10.71 -22.53 -10.59
N ALA A 239 11.84 -21.82 -10.53
CA ALA A 239 13.18 -22.42 -10.46
C ALA A 239 13.54 -23.00 -9.07
N SER A 240 12.85 -22.63 -7.99
CA SER A 240 13.10 -23.15 -6.64
C SER A 240 12.49 -24.54 -6.42
N GLU A 241 13.17 -25.38 -5.64
CA GLU A 241 12.63 -26.66 -5.16
C GLU A 241 11.50 -26.49 -4.12
N SER A 242 11.35 -25.28 -3.55
CA SER A 242 10.37 -24.97 -2.50
C SER A 242 9.50 -23.77 -2.85
N ASN A 243 8.58 -23.40 -1.96
CA ASN A 243 7.81 -22.16 -2.08
C ASN A 243 8.64 -20.89 -1.73
N SER A 244 9.92 -21.03 -1.41
CA SER A 244 10.80 -19.94 -0.99
C SER A 244 12.02 -19.79 -1.90
N PHE A 245 12.51 -18.56 -2.06
CA PHE A 245 13.80 -18.26 -2.68
C PHE A 245 14.40 -17.00 -2.05
N GLY A 246 15.71 -16.78 -2.21
CA GLY A 246 16.39 -15.65 -1.59
C GLY A 246 17.91 -15.79 -1.59
N ASN A 247 18.54 -15.00 -0.73
CA ASN A 247 19.96 -15.07 -0.37
C ASN A 247 20.15 -14.49 1.06
N ASP A 248 21.40 -14.28 1.48
CA ASP A 248 21.72 -13.76 2.83
C ASP A 248 21.20 -12.34 3.13
N VAL A 249 20.56 -11.65 2.18
CA VAL A 249 20.08 -10.26 2.29
C VAL A 249 18.56 -10.18 2.22
N TYR A 250 17.92 -10.98 1.36
CA TYR A 250 16.46 -11.00 1.20
C TYR A 250 15.93 -12.42 1.05
N SER A 251 14.68 -12.64 1.47
CA SER A 251 13.93 -13.86 1.18
C SER A 251 12.49 -13.54 0.78
N VAL A 252 11.97 -14.34 -0.15
CA VAL A 252 10.58 -14.32 -0.62
C VAL A 252 10.01 -15.71 -0.35
N THR A 253 8.85 -15.78 0.30
CA THR A 253 8.12 -17.05 0.53
C THR A 253 6.68 -16.93 0.09
N PHE A 254 6.30 -17.67 -0.95
CA PHE A 254 4.91 -17.73 -1.42
C PHE A 254 4.09 -18.71 -0.57
N GLN A 255 2.78 -18.46 -0.44
CA GLN A 255 1.89 -19.43 0.19
C GLN A 255 1.76 -20.73 -0.63
N LYS A 256 1.79 -20.63 -1.95
CA LYS A 256 1.66 -21.75 -2.89
C LYS A 256 2.28 -21.44 -4.25
N LYS A 257 3.13 -22.34 -4.74
CA LYS A 257 3.65 -22.37 -6.11
C LYS A 257 2.62 -22.93 -7.12
N GLY A 258 2.69 -22.47 -8.37
CA GLY A 258 1.84 -22.93 -9.48
C GLY A 258 0.38 -22.43 -9.46
N ASN A 259 0.01 -21.51 -8.57
CA ASN A 259 -1.30 -20.85 -8.57
C ASN A 259 -1.16 -19.35 -8.28
N TYR A 260 -1.23 -18.53 -9.33
CA TYR A 260 -0.99 -17.09 -9.28
C TYR A 260 -2.29 -16.33 -9.55
N SER A 261 -3.13 -16.19 -8.52
CA SER A 261 -4.36 -15.41 -8.59
C SER A 261 -4.08 -13.94 -8.90
N LEU A 262 -4.95 -13.31 -9.69
CA LEU A 262 -4.80 -11.90 -10.09
C LEU A 262 -4.82 -10.91 -8.92
N PHE A 263 -5.50 -11.28 -7.83
CA PHE A 263 -5.52 -10.60 -6.53
C PHE A 263 -5.39 -11.65 -5.43
N GLY A 264 -4.91 -11.25 -4.25
CA GLY A 264 -4.72 -12.12 -3.10
C GLY A 264 -3.56 -13.13 -3.24
N CYS A 265 -2.78 -13.09 -4.32
CA CYS A 265 -1.60 -13.94 -4.49
C CYS A 265 -0.46 -13.45 -3.58
N LYS A 266 -0.51 -13.91 -2.33
CA LYS A 266 0.31 -13.46 -1.23
C LYS A 266 1.68 -14.14 -1.17
N TYR A 267 2.71 -13.36 -0.92
CA TYR A 267 4.03 -13.82 -0.48
C TYR A 267 4.51 -12.98 0.69
N ASP A 268 5.29 -13.58 1.58
CA ASP A 268 5.98 -12.86 2.64
C ASP A 268 7.34 -12.40 2.09
N PHE A 269 7.61 -11.09 2.13
CA PHE A 269 8.90 -10.50 1.72
C PHE A 269 9.67 -10.05 2.96
N ASN A 270 10.87 -10.59 3.11
CA ASN A 270 11.79 -10.22 4.17
C ASN A 270 13.07 -9.64 3.55
N LEU A 271 13.46 -8.46 4.03
CA LEU A 271 14.67 -7.74 3.66
C LEU A 271 15.35 -7.25 4.93
N GLU A 272 16.60 -7.67 5.13
CA GLU A 272 17.36 -7.47 6.37
C GLU A 272 17.32 -6.01 6.86
N GLY A 273 16.71 -5.78 8.03
CA GLY A 273 16.62 -4.47 8.66
C GLY A 273 15.77 -3.43 7.91
N VAL A 274 14.80 -3.85 7.06
CA VAL A 274 13.84 -2.94 6.42
C VAL A 274 12.41 -3.47 6.44
N VAL A 275 12.18 -4.67 5.90
CA VAL A 275 10.84 -5.18 5.58
C VAL A 275 10.73 -6.60 6.09
N ASN A 276 9.63 -6.92 6.76
CA ASN A 276 9.20 -8.30 7.02
C ASN A 276 7.67 -8.28 7.11
N VAL A 277 7.03 -7.94 5.99
CA VAL A 277 5.57 -7.91 5.85
C VAL A 277 5.17 -8.69 4.62
N PRO A 278 3.91 -9.13 4.56
CA PRO A 278 3.41 -9.70 3.33
C PRO A 278 3.17 -8.65 2.25
N GLU A 279 3.29 -9.12 1.03
CA GLU A 279 3.03 -8.39 -0.21
C GLU A 279 2.16 -9.26 -1.12
N PHE A 280 1.64 -8.66 -2.20
CA PHE A 280 0.83 -9.36 -3.20
C PHE A 280 1.41 -9.21 -4.60
N LEU A 281 1.24 -10.24 -5.41
CA LEU A 281 1.80 -10.31 -6.76
C LEU A 281 1.09 -9.32 -7.71
N VAL A 282 1.83 -8.34 -8.24
CA VAL A 282 1.30 -7.36 -9.19
C VAL A 282 1.59 -7.80 -10.62
N TYR A 283 0.63 -8.48 -11.26
CA TYR A 283 0.72 -8.77 -12.69
C TYR A 283 0.59 -7.48 -13.50
N PHE A 284 1.72 -6.94 -13.99
CA PHE A 284 1.75 -5.60 -14.59
C PHE A 284 0.73 -5.35 -15.72
N PRO A 285 0.46 -6.31 -16.64
CA PRO A 285 -0.59 -6.12 -17.65
C PRO A 285 -1.99 -5.92 -17.06
N LEU A 286 -2.31 -6.51 -15.90
CA LEU A 286 -3.57 -6.24 -15.20
C LEU A 286 -3.61 -4.82 -14.66
N LEU A 287 -2.53 -4.34 -14.04
CA LEU A 287 -2.40 -2.94 -13.60
C LEU A 287 -2.61 -1.98 -14.79
N GLU A 288 -2.02 -2.26 -15.94
CA GLU A 288 -2.23 -1.45 -17.15
C GLU A 288 -3.70 -1.43 -17.59
N GLN A 289 -4.41 -2.57 -17.59
CA GLN A 289 -5.83 -2.59 -17.93
C GLN A 289 -6.68 -1.85 -16.88
N MET A 290 -6.40 -1.99 -15.58
CA MET A 290 -7.09 -1.26 -14.53
C MET A 290 -6.89 0.26 -14.66
N ALA A 291 -5.69 0.71 -15.01
CA ALA A 291 -5.37 2.14 -15.13
C ALA A 291 -6.17 2.84 -16.24
N LYS A 292 -6.61 2.13 -17.28
CA LYS A 292 -7.47 2.66 -18.35
C LYS A 292 -8.82 3.16 -17.84
N LYS A 293 -9.34 2.60 -16.74
CA LYS A 293 -10.56 3.08 -16.05
C LYS A 293 -10.45 4.55 -15.63
N TYR A 294 -9.23 5.00 -15.33
CA TYR A 294 -8.92 6.37 -14.92
C TYR A 294 -8.28 7.19 -16.04
N ASN A 295 -8.53 6.81 -17.31
CA ASN A 295 -8.00 7.46 -18.52
C ASN A 295 -6.47 7.55 -18.56
N MET A 296 -5.78 6.59 -17.94
CA MET A 296 -4.31 6.52 -17.96
C MET A 296 -3.81 5.66 -19.12
N HIS A 297 -2.68 6.06 -19.69
CA HIS A 297 -1.96 5.31 -20.72
C HIS A 297 -0.53 5.03 -20.26
N LEU A 298 -0.02 3.83 -20.55
CA LEU A 298 1.33 3.43 -20.17
C LEU A 298 2.38 4.25 -20.93
N VAL A 299 3.23 4.99 -20.21
CA VAL A 299 4.35 5.74 -20.79
C VAL A 299 5.59 4.85 -20.95
N PHE A 300 5.93 4.06 -19.92
CA PHE A 300 6.90 2.96 -20.00
C PHE A 300 6.77 2.02 -18.80
N LYS A 301 7.20 0.76 -18.97
CA LYS A 301 7.57 -0.17 -17.89
C LYS A 301 9.01 -0.61 -18.13
N LYS A 302 9.85 -0.58 -17.10
CA LYS A 302 11.26 -1.00 -17.13
C LYS A 302 11.61 -1.65 -15.81
N THR A 303 12.33 -2.77 -15.84
CA THR A 303 13.00 -3.33 -14.66
C THR A 303 14.08 -2.37 -14.14
N PHE A 304 14.53 -2.54 -12.90
CA PHE A 304 15.60 -1.71 -12.34
C PHE A 304 16.91 -1.83 -13.14
N ALA A 305 17.20 -3.02 -13.70
CA ALA A 305 18.36 -3.27 -14.54
C ALA A 305 18.31 -2.50 -15.87
N GLU A 306 17.17 -2.50 -16.57
CA GLU A 306 16.98 -1.76 -17.82
C GLU A 306 17.03 -0.25 -17.59
N PHE A 307 16.31 0.23 -16.57
CA PHE A 307 16.31 1.64 -16.20
C PHE A 307 17.72 2.11 -15.82
N PHE A 308 18.45 1.36 -15.00
CA PHE A 308 19.85 1.67 -14.69
C PHE A 308 20.72 1.75 -15.93
N LYS A 309 20.70 0.72 -16.79
CA LYS A 309 21.53 0.62 -18.00
C LYS A 309 21.32 1.79 -18.96
N GLU A 310 20.08 2.26 -19.09
CA GLU A 310 19.73 3.47 -19.85
C GLU A 310 20.19 4.74 -19.12
N LYS A 311 19.77 4.94 -17.88
CA LYS A 311 19.96 6.22 -17.18
C LYS A 311 21.40 6.53 -16.84
N ILE A 312 22.25 5.52 -16.68
CA ILE A 312 23.68 5.69 -16.38
C ILE A 312 24.51 6.20 -17.57
N GLN A 313 23.93 6.22 -18.78
CA GLN A 313 24.57 6.85 -19.95
C GLN A 313 24.62 8.38 -19.81
N ASN A 314 23.67 8.98 -19.10
CA ASN A 314 23.66 10.42 -18.81
C ASN A 314 24.69 10.78 -17.73
N GLU A 315 25.56 11.74 -18.02
CA GLU A 315 26.65 12.14 -17.11
C GLU A 315 26.15 12.73 -15.79
N ARG A 316 25.04 13.49 -15.79
CA ARG A 316 24.46 14.06 -14.57
C ARG A 316 23.95 12.95 -13.65
N HIS A 317 23.32 11.92 -14.22
CA HIS A 317 22.85 10.76 -13.46
C HIS A 317 24.02 9.94 -12.91
N ARG A 318 25.08 9.75 -13.71
CA ARG A 318 26.33 9.08 -13.30
C ARG A 318 27.07 9.82 -12.18
N PHE A 319 27.13 11.15 -12.26
CA PHE A 319 27.67 11.99 -11.19
C PHE A 319 26.82 11.90 -9.91
N LEU A 320 25.49 11.95 -10.04
CA LEU A 320 24.57 11.78 -8.91
C LEU A 320 24.74 10.42 -8.23
N MET A 321 24.90 9.34 -9.00
CA MET A 321 25.13 7.99 -8.50
C MET A 321 26.40 7.91 -7.64
N LYS A 322 27.51 8.47 -8.14
CA LYS A 322 28.77 8.57 -7.40
C LYS A 322 28.62 9.40 -6.12
N LYS A 323 27.96 10.57 -6.21
CA LYS A 323 27.69 11.46 -5.08
C LYS A 323 26.80 10.84 -4.00
N MET A 324 25.99 9.86 -4.35
CA MET A 324 25.10 9.14 -3.43
C MET A 324 25.71 7.83 -2.88
N SER A 325 26.94 7.47 -3.26
CA SER A 325 27.55 6.17 -2.91
C SER A 325 26.59 5.00 -3.21
N ALA A 326 26.02 5.02 -4.42
CA ALA A 326 24.98 4.07 -4.84
C ALA A 326 25.50 2.76 -5.45
N LEU A 327 26.82 2.62 -5.63
CA LEU A 327 27.47 1.36 -6.01
C LEU A 327 28.69 1.12 -5.10
N GLU A 328 28.99 -0.14 -4.85
CA GLU A 328 30.23 -0.54 -4.18
C GLU A 328 31.45 -0.40 -5.11
N VAL A 329 32.57 0.05 -4.54
CA VAL A 329 33.86 0.16 -5.25
C VAL A 329 34.69 -1.08 -4.98
N SER A 330 34.64 -2.05 -5.89
CA SER A 330 35.55 -3.20 -5.83
C SER A 330 36.95 -2.82 -6.34
N ARG A 331 37.97 -3.27 -5.62
CA ARG A 331 39.39 -3.17 -6.00
C ARG A 331 39.90 -4.52 -6.48
N THR A 332 39.49 -4.93 -7.67
CA THR A 332 40.07 -6.07 -8.39
C THR A 332 41.02 -5.59 -9.48
N SER A 333 42.27 -6.06 -9.44
CA SER A 333 43.30 -5.92 -10.49
C SER A 333 43.53 -4.50 -11.06
N GLY A 334 43.88 -3.55 -10.19
CA GLY A 334 44.50 -2.27 -10.58
C GLY A 334 43.58 -1.25 -11.28
N HIS A 335 42.34 -1.61 -11.59
CA HIS A 335 41.32 -0.73 -12.15
C HIS A 335 40.12 -0.65 -11.20
N CYS A 336 39.59 0.55 -10.96
CA CYS A 336 38.37 0.70 -10.18
C CYS A 336 37.15 0.26 -11.01
N ILE A 337 36.71 -0.97 -10.82
CA ILE A 337 35.48 -1.49 -11.43
C ILE A 337 34.32 -1.24 -10.46
N CYS A 338 33.29 -0.53 -10.92
CA CYS A 338 32.03 -0.43 -10.17
C CYS A 338 31.32 -1.77 -10.28
N VAL A 339 31.02 -2.43 -9.15
CA VAL A 339 30.31 -3.72 -9.17
C VAL A 339 28.92 -3.52 -9.77
N GLY A 340 28.50 -4.43 -10.64
CA GLY A 340 27.27 -4.29 -11.41
C GLY A 340 26.02 -4.28 -10.54
N ALA A 341 25.03 -3.46 -10.91
CA ALA A 341 23.77 -3.30 -10.18
C ALA A 341 23.00 -4.60 -9.88
N GLY A 342 23.25 -5.68 -10.64
CA GLY A 342 22.62 -7.00 -10.43
C GLY A 342 22.95 -7.70 -9.11
N GLN A 343 23.96 -7.23 -8.35
CA GLN A 343 24.21 -7.67 -6.96
C GLN A 343 23.77 -6.63 -5.90
N LEU A 344 23.34 -5.43 -6.34
CA LEU A 344 23.18 -4.25 -5.46
C LEU A 344 21.75 -3.72 -5.36
N SER A 345 20.80 -4.25 -6.14
CA SER A 345 19.36 -4.08 -5.94
C SER A 345 18.71 -5.42 -5.61
N CYS A 346 17.57 -5.43 -4.92
CA CYS A 346 16.79 -6.65 -4.80
C CYS A 346 16.33 -6.99 -6.23
N PRO A 347 16.82 -8.08 -6.87
CA PRO A 347 16.76 -8.16 -8.32
C PRO A 347 15.40 -8.69 -8.82
N ILE A 348 14.34 -8.40 -8.08
CA ILE A 348 12.93 -8.70 -8.31
C ILE A 348 12.14 -7.43 -8.67
N GLU A 349 12.81 -6.28 -8.82
CA GLU A 349 12.25 -4.92 -9.01
C GLU A 349 12.46 -4.36 -10.44
#